data_AF-A0A2G4REM3-F1
#
_entry.id   AF-A0A2G4REM3-F1
#
_cell.length_a   1.000
_cell.length_b   1.000
_cell.length_c   1.000
_cell.angle_alpha   90.00
_cell.angle_beta   90.00
_cell.angle_gamma   90.00
#
_symmetry.space_group_name_H-M   'P 1'
#
loop_
_entity.id
_entity.type
_entity.pdbx_description
1 polymer ?
#
loop_
_entity_poly.entity_id
_entity_poly.type
_entity_poly.pdbx_seq_one_letter_code
_entity_poly.pdbx_strand_id
1 'polypeptide(L)'
;MSTVADLYETANTAASKGCGCSYELYVQKLTREIDQTASRLAPDQAAALQDYARQKGDYAPDVDDFHLEGFCCHGIEYGCCPAGCEVPGNEEWDSQEDEEAVRIALNQMIMAEIEEEAKQARLVAIAARDARVLDRIGMIRRRVAA
;
A
#
# COMPACT_ATOMS: atom_id res chain seq x y z
N MET A 1 -29.67 -18.76 -29.17
CA MET A 1 -29.81 -18.04 -27.89
C MET A 1 -29.64 -19.08 -26.81
N SER A 2 -28.64 -18.94 -25.93
CA SER A 2 -28.50 -19.84 -24.79
C SER A 2 -29.67 -19.65 -23.85
N THR A 3 -30.26 -20.75 -23.39
CA THR A 3 -31.38 -20.71 -22.44
C THR A 3 -30.87 -20.37 -21.04
N VAL A 4 -31.77 -19.98 -20.14
CA VAL A 4 -31.43 -19.76 -18.72
C VAL A 4 -30.80 -21.02 -18.09
N ALA A 5 -31.26 -22.21 -18.47
CA ALA A 5 -30.69 -23.47 -18.00
C ALA A 5 -29.24 -23.66 -18.47
N ASP A 6 -28.92 -23.30 -19.72
CA ASP A 6 -27.55 -23.39 -20.26
C ASP A 6 -26.60 -22.42 -19.54
N LEU A 7 -27.09 -21.22 -19.22
CA LEU A 7 -26.34 -20.22 -18.47
C LEU A 7 -26.05 -20.70 -17.04
N TYR A 8 -27.05 -21.28 -16.37
CA TYR A 8 -26.87 -21.88 -15.06
C TYR A 8 -25.86 -23.03 -15.09
N GLU A 9 -25.96 -23.95 -16.06
CA GLU A 9 -25.04 -25.09 -16.14
C GLU A 9 -23.60 -24.66 -16.40
N THR A 10 -23.42 -23.59 -17.17
CA THR A 10 -22.10 -22.98 -17.40
C THR A 10 -21.53 -22.44 -16.09
N ALA A 11 -22.32 -21.69 -15.32
CA ALA A 11 -21.92 -21.17 -14.01
C ALA A 11 -21.62 -22.31 -13.01
N ASN A 12 -22.47 -23.34 -12.97
CA ASN A 12 -22.30 -24.53 -12.15
C ASN A 12 -20.99 -25.28 -12.44
N THR A 13 -20.69 -25.49 -13.72
CA THR A 13 -19.45 -26.13 -14.16
C THR A 13 -18.22 -25.29 -13.79
N ALA A 14 -18.31 -23.96 -13.90
CA ALA A 14 -17.22 -23.05 -13.50
C ALA A 14 -17.00 -23.05 -11.99
N ALA A 15 -18.08 -22.99 -11.19
CA ALA A 15 -18.04 -23.01 -9.74
C ALA A 15 -17.44 -24.33 -9.20
N SER A 16 -17.84 -25.46 -9.77
CA SER A 16 -17.36 -26.79 -9.39
C SER A 16 -15.86 -26.99 -9.63
N LYS A 17 -15.26 -26.30 -10.62
CA LYS A 17 -13.84 -26.45 -10.93
C LYS A 17 -12.97 -25.74 -9.91
N GLY A 18 -12.22 -26.49 -9.11
CA GLY A 18 -11.30 -25.93 -8.13
C GLY A 18 -11.97 -25.44 -6.84
N CYS A 19 -13.18 -25.89 -6.53
CA CYS A 19 -13.79 -25.68 -5.20
C CYS A 19 -13.22 -26.63 -4.12
N GLY A 20 -12.32 -27.56 -4.47
CA GLY A 20 -11.66 -28.45 -3.51
C GLY A 20 -12.61 -29.35 -2.72
N CYS A 21 -13.81 -29.63 -3.27
CA CYS A 21 -14.91 -30.32 -2.57
C CYS A 21 -15.49 -29.56 -1.36
N SER A 22 -15.17 -28.28 -1.17
CA SER A 22 -15.86 -27.42 -0.21
C SER A 22 -17.17 -26.94 -0.80
N TYR A 23 -18.28 -27.29 -0.15
CA TYR A 23 -19.62 -26.87 -0.57
C TYR A 23 -19.79 -25.35 -0.44
N GLU A 24 -19.27 -24.75 0.64
CA GLU A 24 -19.30 -23.29 0.86
C GLU A 24 -18.56 -22.54 -0.25
N LEU A 25 -17.36 -23.01 -0.60
CA LEU A 25 -16.58 -22.41 -1.68
C LEU A 25 -17.26 -22.59 -3.05
N TYR A 26 -17.95 -23.72 -3.27
CA TYR A 26 -18.77 -23.94 -4.44
C TYR A 26 -19.93 -22.93 -4.52
N VAL A 27 -20.69 -22.75 -3.44
CA VAL A 27 -21.83 -21.81 -3.38
C VAL A 27 -21.35 -20.38 -3.63
N GLN A 28 -20.28 -19.93 -2.95
CA GLN A 28 -19.71 -18.58 -3.18
C GLN A 28 -19.33 -18.36 -4.64
N LYS A 29 -18.67 -19.34 -5.26
CA LYS A 29 -18.28 -19.25 -6.67
C LYS A 29 -19.49 -19.27 -7.59
N LEU A 30 -20.48 -20.12 -7.32
CA LEU A 30 -21.70 -20.21 -8.11
C LEU A 30 -22.47 -18.89 -8.07
N THR A 31 -22.67 -18.33 -6.88
CA THR A 31 -23.26 -16.99 -6.70
C THR A 31 -22.53 -15.95 -7.55
N ARG A 32 -21.20 -15.88 -7.42
CA ARG A 32 -20.37 -14.93 -8.17
C ARG A 32 -20.52 -15.10 -9.69
N GLU A 33 -20.50 -16.32 -10.20
CA GLU A 33 -20.63 -16.59 -11.65
C GLU A 33 -22.02 -16.23 -12.17
N ILE A 34 -23.08 -16.48 -11.39
CA ILE A 34 -24.45 -16.09 -11.72
C ILE A 34 -24.57 -14.57 -11.77
N ASP A 35 -24.07 -13.86 -10.77
CA ASP A 35 -24.16 -12.39 -10.69
C ASP A 35 -23.36 -11.72 -11.81
N GLN A 36 -22.17 -12.23 -12.11
CA GLN A 36 -21.37 -11.75 -13.25
C GLN A 36 -22.08 -11.98 -14.58
N THR A 37 -22.69 -13.16 -14.76
CA THR A 37 -23.46 -13.46 -15.97
C THR A 37 -24.68 -12.55 -16.08
N ALA A 38 -25.44 -12.40 -14.99
CA ALA A 38 -26.62 -11.55 -14.91
C ALA A 38 -26.31 -10.08 -15.25
N SER A 39 -25.17 -9.55 -14.79
CA SER A 39 -24.74 -8.17 -15.07
C SER A 39 -24.55 -7.84 -16.56
N ARG A 40 -24.40 -8.86 -17.42
CA ARG A 40 -24.18 -8.72 -18.86
C ARG A 40 -25.43 -9.00 -19.70
N LEU A 41 -26.53 -9.40 -19.06
CA LEU A 41 -27.79 -9.74 -19.71
C LEU A 41 -28.77 -8.56 -19.68
N ALA A 42 -29.81 -8.64 -20.51
CA ALA A 42 -30.95 -7.75 -20.38
C ALA A 42 -31.67 -7.98 -19.02
N PRO A 43 -32.31 -6.97 -18.42
CA PRO A 43 -32.87 -7.08 -17.07
C PRO A 43 -33.86 -8.23 -16.86
N ASP A 44 -34.67 -8.53 -17.86
CA ASP A 44 -35.62 -9.66 -17.88
C ASP A 44 -34.91 -11.01 -17.87
N GLN A 45 -33.84 -11.15 -18.65
CA GLN A 45 -33.01 -12.35 -18.72
C GLN A 45 -32.17 -12.53 -17.45
N ALA A 46 -31.65 -11.44 -16.89
CA ALA A 46 -30.92 -11.42 -15.63
C ALA A 46 -31.81 -11.90 -14.47
N ALA A 47 -33.02 -11.34 -14.35
CA ALA A 47 -33.99 -11.76 -13.34
C ALA A 47 -34.38 -13.24 -13.51
N ALA A 48 -34.64 -13.68 -14.75
CA ALA A 48 -34.97 -15.07 -15.03
C ALA A 48 -33.83 -16.04 -14.63
N LEU A 49 -32.57 -15.65 -14.84
CA LEU A 49 -31.40 -16.44 -14.43
C LEU A 49 -31.29 -16.54 -12.90
N GLN A 50 -31.42 -15.41 -12.21
CA GLN A 50 -31.35 -15.38 -10.75
C GLN A 50 -32.50 -16.18 -10.12
N ASP A 51 -33.73 -16.06 -10.63
CA ASP A 51 -34.88 -16.82 -10.15
C ASP A 51 -34.74 -18.32 -10.40
N TYR A 52 -34.23 -18.71 -11.57
CA TYR A 52 -33.92 -20.11 -11.86
C TYR A 52 -32.86 -20.65 -10.89
N ALA A 53 -31.83 -19.86 -10.59
CA ALA A 53 -30.79 -20.25 -9.67
C ALA A 53 -31.27 -20.35 -8.22
N ARG A 54 -32.15 -19.44 -7.76
CA ARG A 54 -32.83 -19.55 -6.45
C ARG A 54 -33.64 -20.85 -6.34
N GLN A 55 -34.34 -21.23 -7.41
CA GLN A 55 -35.11 -22.48 -7.44
C GLN A 55 -34.22 -23.73 -7.35
N LYS A 56 -32.95 -23.65 -7.79
CA LYS A 56 -31.98 -24.74 -7.63
C LYS A 56 -31.42 -24.86 -6.21
N GLY A 57 -31.48 -23.79 -5.43
CA GLY A 57 -31.16 -23.78 -3.99
C GLY A 57 -29.71 -23.47 -3.62
N ASP A 58 -28.77 -23.58 -4.56
CA ASP A 58 -27.34 -23.33 -4.32
C ASP A 58 -26.93 -21.87 -4.60
N TYR A 59 -27.86 -21.02 -5.04
CA TYR A 59 -27.62 -19.60 -5.25
C TYR A 59 -27.93 -18.81 -3.97
N ALA A 60 -26.87 -18.32 -3.35
CA ALA A 60 -26.92 -17.52 -2.13
C ALA A 60 -26.31 -16.14 -2.45
N PRO A 61 -27.07 -15.22 -3.06
CA PRO A 61 -26.63 -13.83 -3.18
C PRO A 61 -26.42 -13.27 -1.78
N ASP A 62 -25.39 -12.44 -1.62
CA ASP A 62 -25.09 -11.82 -0.34
C ASP A 62 -26.34 -11.11 0.18
N VAL A 63 -26.87 -11.62 1.28
CA VAL A 63 -27.92 -10.95 2.07
C VAL A 63 -27.25 -9.72 2.64
N ASP A 64 -27.58 -8.56 2.07
CA ASP A 64 -27.18 -7.21 2.50
C ASP A 64 -25.91 -7.22 3.34
N ASP A 65 -24.75 -7.32 2.66
CA ASP A 65 -23.40 -7.05 3.16
C ASP A 65 -23.38 -6.75 4.67
N PHE A 66 -23.55 -7.81 5.48
CA PHE A 66 -23.88 -7.68 6.90
C PHE A 66 -22.59 -7.31 7.63
N HIS A 67 -22.22 -6.05 7.46
CA HIS A 67 -21.20 -5.37 8.22
C HIS A 67 -21.70 -5.29 9.65
N LEU A 68 -21.31 -6.31 10.42
CA LEU A 68 -21.37 -6.24 11.86
C LEU A 68 -20.48 -5.08 12.28
N GLU A 69 -21.11 -4.02 12.82
CA GLU A 69 -20.40 -2.86 13.34
C GLU A 69 -19.34 -3.33 14.36
N GLY A 70 -18.08 -2.96 14.13
CA GLY A 70 -16.94 -3.43 14.94
C GLY A 70 -16.22 -4.69 14.44
N PHE A 71 -16.66 -5.30 13.33
CA PHE A 71 -16.04 -6.50 12.75
C PHE A 71 -15.63 -6.26 11.30
N CYS A 72 -14.54 -6.89 10.86
CA CYS A 72 -14.14 -6.89 9.47
C CYS A 72 -15.08 -7.73 8.60
N CYS A 73 -14.96 -7.65 7.28
CA CYS A 73 -15.74 -8.45 6.32
C CYS A 73 -15.56 -9.97 6.47
N HIS A 74 -14.58 -10.42 7.26
CA HIS A 74 -14.41 -11.82 7.64
C HIS A 74 -15.15 -12.21 8.93
N GLY A 75 -15.90 -11.27 9.54
CA GLY A 75 -16.65 -11.48 10.79
C GLY A 75 -15.79 -11.55 12.04
N ILE A 76 -14.57 -11.00 12.01
CA ILE A 76 -13.63 -10.97 13.14
C ILE A 76 -13.48 -9.52 13.62
N GLU A 77 -13.38 -9.32 14.93
CA GLU A 77 -13.14 -8.01 15.53
C GLU A 77 -11.90 -7.34 14.91
N TYR A 78 -12.00 -6.04 14.60
CA TYR A 78 -10.88 -5.29 14.04
C TYR A 78 -9.65 -5.35 14.96
N GLY A 79 -8.46 -5.47 14.37
CA GLY A 79 -7.21 -5.66 15.12
C GLY A 79 -6.95 -7.10 15.60
N CYS A 80 -7.95 -8.00 15.54
CA CYS A 80 -7.79 -9.42 15.84
C CYS A 80 -7.78 -10.33 14.60
N CYS A 81 -8.10 -9.78 13.43
CA CYS A 81 -8.13 -10.54 12.19
C CYS A 81 -6.70 -10.97 11.77
N PRO A 82 -6.42 -12.27 11.52
CA PRO A 82 -5.11 -12.72 11.05
C PRO A 82 -4.69 -12.14 9.70
N ALA A 83 -5.66 -11.64 8.93
CA ALA A 83 -5.42 -10.95 7.67
C ALA A 83 -5.01 -9.47 7.84
N GLY A 84 -4.95 -8.96 9.08
CA GLY A 84 -4.54 -7.58 9.37
C GLY A 84 -5.64 -6.54 9.10
N CYS A 85 -6.92 -6.89 9.22
CA CYS A 85 -8.01 -5.93 9.06
C CYS A 85 -8.07 -4.97 10.25
N GLU A 86 -7.89 -3.68 9.98
CA GLU A 86 -8.02 -2.59 10.96
C GLU A 86 -9.34 -1.82 10.77
N VAL A 87 -9.71 -1.04 11.80
CA VAL A 87 -10.94 -0.24 11.79
C VAL A 87 -10.88 0.76 10.61
N PRO A 88 -11.90 0.83 9.73
CA PRO A 88 -11.96 1.82 8.67
C PRO A 88 -11.98 3.21 9.30
N GLY A 89 -10.99 4.05 9.00
CA GLY A 89 -10.84 5.36 9.63
C GLY A 89 -9.83 5.43 10.77
N ASN A 90 -9.15 4.32 11.12
CA ASN A 90 -7.87 4.39 11.83
C ASN A 90 -6.70 4.77 10.91
N GLU A 91 -6.97 5.58 9.90
CA GLU A 91 -5.95 6.47 9.35
C GLU A 91 -5.86 7.66 10.31
N GLU A 92 -5.51 7.40 11.58
CA GLU A 92 -4.93 8.43 12.44
C GLU A 92 -3.51 8.69 11.90
N TRP A 93 -3.46 9.25 10.69
CA TRP A 93 -2.27 9.87 10.13
C TRP A 93 -2.14 11.33 10.60
N ASP A 94 -2.87 11.69 11.66
CA ASP A 94 -2.81 12.99 12.33
C ASP A 94 -1.66 13.02 13.36
N SER A 95 -0.40 12.92 12.90
CA SER A 95 0.78 13.48 13.62
C SER A 95 2.13 13.29 12.90
N GLN A 96 2.18 12.67 11.71
CA GLN A 96 3.47 12.36 11.07
C GLN A 96 4.15 13.59 10.45
N GLU A 97 3.38 14.61 10.05
CA GLU A 97 3.90 15.85 9.45
C GLU A 97 4.72 16.68 10.44
N ASP A 98 4.32 16.73 11.71
CA ASP A 98 5.03 17.48 12.75
C ASP A 98 6.37 16.80 13.11
N GLU A 99 6.40 15.48 13.24
CA GLU A 99 7.63 14.73 13.52
C GLU A 99 8.61 14.75 12.34
N GLU A 100 8.09 14.70 11.11
CA GLU A 100 8.90 14.80 9.90
C GLU A 100 9.51 16.20 9.76
N ALA A 101 8.75 17.27 10.04
CA ALA A 101 9.26 18.63 10.05
C ALA A 101 10.38 18.82 11.09
N VAL A 102 10.23 18.25 12.30
CA VAL A 102 11.28 18.29 13.34
C VAL A 102 12.54 17.57 12.87
N ARG A 103 12.41 16.42 12.23
CA ARG A 103 13.56 15.65 11.72
C ARG A 103 14.26 16.35 10.55
N ILE A 104 13.50 16.99 9.66
CA ILE A 104 14.05 17.81 8.58
C ILE A 104 14.83 19.00 9.15
N ALA A 105 14.27 19.71 10.14
CA ALA A 105 14.93 20.84 10.77
C ALA A 105 16.24 20.42 11.47
N LEU A 106 16.23 19.31 12.20
CA LEU A 106 17.44 18.78 12.84
C LEU A 106 18.53 18.42 11.81
N ASN A 107 18.15 17.75 10.72
CA ASN A 107 19.10 17.41 9.65
C ASN A 107 19.70 18.67 9.01
N GLN A 108 18.90 19.71 8.79
CA GLN A 108 19.39 20.99 8.26
C GLN A 108 20.41 21.65 9.21
N MET A 109 20.17 21.61 10.52
CA MET A 109 21.12 22.13 11.51
C MET A 109 22.44 21.38 11.50
N ILE A 110 22.40 20.04 11.48
CA ILE A 110 23.60 19.19 11.43
C ILE A 110 24.41 19.48 10.16
N MET A 111 23.74 19.57 9.00
CA MET A 111 24.43 19.84 7.74
C MET A 111 25.08 21.23 7.72
N ALA A 112 24.43 22.24 8.29
CA ALA A 112 24.98 23.58 8.41
C ALA A 112 26.23 23.63 9.32
N GLU A 113 26.21 22.89 10.43
CA GLU A 113 27.37 22.76 11.33
C GLU A 113 28.55 22.10 10.63
N ILE A 114 28.33 20.98 9.93
CA ILE A 114 29.36 20.28 9.15
C ILE A 114 29.96 21.20 8.08
N GLU A 115 29.13 21.99 7.39
CA GLU A 115 29.62 22.92 6.36
C GLU A 115 30.53 24.00 6.96
N GLU A 116 30.16 24.55 8.13
CA GLU A 116 30.98 25.56 8.80
C GLU A 116 32.31 24.96 9.30
N GLU A 117 32.28 23.76 9.89
CA GLU A 117 33.52 23.05 10.26
C GLU A 117 34.43 22.81 9.06
N ALA A 118 33.87 22.36 7.94
CA ALA A 118 34.62 22.14 6.71
C ALA A 118 35.22 23.45 6.16
N LYS A 119 34.50 24.56 6.27
CA LYS A 119 34.99 25.89 5.90
C LYS A 119 36.13 26.35 6.81
N GLN A 120 36.01 26.16 8.12
CA GLN A 120 37.08 26.47 9.07
C GLN A 120 38.33 25.63 8.80
N ALA A 121 38.18 24.33 8.56
CA ALA A 121 39.29 23.45 8.21
C ALA A 121 40.01 23.90 6.92
N ARG A 122 39.25 24.35 5.90
CA ARG A 122 39.83 24.92 4.67
C ARG A 122 40.62 26.20 4.95
N LEU A 123 40.08 27.11 5.77
CA LEU A 123 40.77 28.35 6.14
C LEU A 123 42.08 28.08 6.89
N VAL A 124 42.05 27.13 7.84
CA VAL A 124 43.25 26.69 8.57
C VAL A 124 44.28 26.09 7.61
N ALA A 125 43.87 25.27 6.65
CA ALA A 125 44.77 24.69 5.66
C ALA A 125 45.44 25.77 4.77
N ILE A 126 44.68 26.80 4.36
CA ILE A 126 45.20 27.94 3.61
C ILE A 126 46.21 28.72 4.47
N ALA A 127 45.86 29.07 5.70
CA ALA A 127 46.75 29.80 6.60
C ALA A 127 48.07 29.04 6.85
N ALA A 128 48.00 27.72 7.05
CA ALA A 128 49.18 26.88 7.21
C ALA A 128 50.05 26.84 5.95
N ARG A 129 49.44 26.80 4.75
CA ARG A 129 50.17 26.88 3.48
C ARG A 129 50.86 28.22 3.33
N ASP A 130 50.14 29.31 3.57
CA ASP A 130 50.64 30.66 3.39
C ASP A 130 51.79 30.95 4.37
N ALA A 131 51.71 30.46 5.61
CA ALA A 131 52.81 30.50 6.57
C ALA A 131 54.09 29.81 6.05
N ARG A 132 53.96 28.62 5.44
CA ARG A 132 55.11 27.92 4.81
C ARG A 132 55.70 28.71 3.64
N VAL A 133 54.86 29.34 2.83
CA VAL A 133 55.30 30.17 1.70
C VAL A 133 56.07 31.38 2.20
N LEU A 134 55.57 32.08 3.23
CA LEU A 134 56.22 33.25 3.81
C LEU A 134 57.57 32.90 4.45
N ASP A 135 57.66 31.79 5.18
CA ASP A 135 58.94 31.31 5.72
C ASP A 135 59.95 31.02 4.60
N ARG A 136 59.50 30.35 3.52
CA ARG A 136 60.36 30.08 2.36
C ARG A 136 60.85 31.35 1.68
N ILE A 137 59.99 32.35 1.50
CA ILE A 137 60.39 33.66 0.97
C ILE A 137 61.41 34.32 1.89
N GLY A 138 61.21 34.26 3.20
CA GLY A 138 62.15 34.77 4.20
C GLY A 138 63.53 34.10 4.10
N MET A 139 63.58 32.78 3.95
CA MET A 139 64.83 32.03 3.73
C MET A 139 65.55 32.47 2.46
N ILE A 140 64.83 32.67 1.35
CA ILE A 140 65.41 33.11 0.09
C ILE A 140 65.99 34.52 0.24
N ARG A 141 65.23 35.46 0.83
CA ARG A 141 65.70 36.84 1.06
C ARG A 141 66.97 36.88 1.90
N ARG A 142 67.05 36.07 2.97
CA ARG A 142 68.26 35.97 3.81
C ARG A 142 69.48 35.45 3.03
N ARG A 143 69.28 34.51 2.10
CA ARG A 143 70.37 33.98 1.26
C ARG A 143 70.86 34.97 0.21
N VAL A 144 69.97 35.79 -0.34
CA VAL A 144 70.32 36.81 -1.35
C VAL A 144 71.01 38.03 -0.72
N ALA A 145 70.74 38.30 0.56
CA ALA A 145 71.34 39.42 1.29
C ALA A 145 72.71 39.10 1.96
N ALA A 146 73.18 37.85 1.83
CA ALA A 146 74.48 37.38 2.32
C ALA A 146 75.46 37.24 1.15
#